data_AF-A0A967D726-F1
#
_entry.id   AF-A0A967D726-F1
#
_cell.length_a   1.000
_cell.length_b   1.000
_cell.length_c   1.000
_cell.angle_alpha   90.00
_cell.angle_beta   90.00
_cell.angle_gamma   90.00
#
_symmetry.space_group_name_H-M   'P 1'
#
loop_
_entity.id
_entity.type
_entity.pdbx_description
1 polymer ?
#
loop_
_entity_poly.entity_id
_entity_poly.type
_entity_poly.pdbx_seq_one_letter_code
_entity_poly.pdbx_strand_id
1 'polypeptide(L)'
;MLDVVWLIPAFPLLGFLLILLFGRRLGEPAAGYVAAAAVFASFVVTVGVFFDLLSIDEHHRSHVVTLFQWVPVSSLQIDMALLADPLSVTMALFVTGIGFLIHLFAIGYMHGDPKFSKFFLYLNLFVLSMLMLV
;
A
#
# COMPACT_ATOMS: atom_id res chain seq x y z
N MET A 1 -6.92 14.37 -4.89
CA MET A 1 -6.20 13.18 -4.39
C MET A 1 -6.03 12.10 -5.46
N LEU A 2 -6.76 12.12 -6.57
CA LEU A 2 -6.62 11.09 -7.62
C LEU A 2 -5.22 11.03 -8.25
N ASP A 3 -4.50 12.14 -8.34
CA ASP A 3 -3.11 12.15 -8.84
C ASP A 3 -2.09 11.52 -7.86
N VAL A 4 -2.46 11.35 -6.59
CA VAL A 4 -1.57 10.78 -5.56
C VAL A 4 -1.86 9.32 -5.26
N VAL A 5 -2.63 8.62 -6.11
CA VAL A 5 -2.91 7.17 -5.99
C VAL A 5 -1.63 6.34 -5.90
N TRP A 6 -0.54 6.77 -6.53
CA TRP A 6 0.77 6.13 -6.43
C TRP A 6 1.37 6.12 -5.01
N LEU A 7 0.93 7.01 -4.12
CA LEU A 7 1.35 7.00 -2.72
C LEU A 7 0.83 5.76 -1.97
N ILE A 8 -0.30 5.20 -2.39
CA ILE A 8 -0.95 4.05 -1.74
C ILE A 8 0.01 2.84 -1.70
N PRO A 9 0.59 2.37 -2.82
CA PRO A 9 1.63 1.34 -2.78
C PRO A 9 3.00 1.89 -2.34
N ALA A 10 3.29 3.19 -2.46
CA ALA A 10 4.58 3.73 -2.06
C ALA A 10 4.81 3.67 -0.54
N PHE A 11 3.78 3.86 0.29
CA PHE A 11 3.97 3.81 1.75
C PHE A 11 4.34 2.41 2.27
N PRO A 12 3.68 1.30 1.90
CA PRO A 12 4.10 -0.03 2.32
C PRO A 12 5.46 -0.42 1.74
N LEU A 13 5.80 0.06 0.53
CA LEU A 13 7.15 -0.07 0.00
C LEU A 13 8.17 0.65 0.89
N LEU A 14 7.88 1.87 1.32
CA LEU A 14 8.74 2.63 2.23
C LEU A 14 8.86 1.93 3.60
N GLY A 15 7.75 1.42 4.14
CA GLY A 15 7.76 0.60 5.37
C GLY A 15 8.63 -0.64 5.24
N PHE A 16 8.49 -1.37 4.12
CA PHE A 16 9.35 -2.50 3.77
C PHE A 16 10.83 -2.10 3.71
N LEU A 17 11.17 -1.03 2.98
CA LEU A 17 12.56 -0.57 2.83
C LEU A 17 13.17 -0.13 4.18
N LEU A 18 12.40 0.58 5.00
CA LEU A 18 12.85 0.98 6.34
C LEU A 18 13.15 -0.22 7.23
N ILE A 19 12.29 -1.25 7.21
CA ILE A 19 12.52 -2.46 8.01
C ILE A 19 13.62 -3.33 7.40
N LEU A 20 13.77 -3.36 6.08
CA LEU A 20 14.88 -4.04 5.42
C LEU A 20 16.23 -3.46 5.83
N LEU A 21 16.35 -2.13 5.87
CA LEU A 21 17.61 -1.44 6.21
C LEU A 21 17.85 -1.36 7.72
N PHE A 22 16.81 -1.04 8.50
CA PHE A 22 16.92 -0.69 9.92
C PHE A 22 16.23 -1.68 10.86
N GLY A 23 15.54 -2.71 10.35
CA GLY A 23 14.75 -3.63 11.17
C GLY A 23 15.55 -4.34 12.26
N ARG A 24 16.82 -4.70 11.98
CA ARG A 24 17.73 -5.29 12.98
C ARG A 24 18.06 -4.34 14.14
N ARG A 25 18.01 -3.02 13.91
CA ARG A 25 18.27 -1.99 14.93
C ARG A 25 17.00 -1.55 15.64
N LEU A 26 15.89 -1.44 14.92
CA LEU A 26 14.58 -1.08 15.48
C LEU A 26 14.09 -2.15 16.44
N GLY A 27 14.22 -3.42 16.07
CA GLY A 27 13.76 -4.55 16.88
C GLY A 27 12.26 -4.47 17.20
N GLU A 28 11.89 -5.15 18.27
CA GLU A 28 10.56 -5.09 18.86
C GLU A 28 10.46 -3.94 19.89
N PRO A 29 9.33 -3.20 19.98
CA PRO A 29 8.16 -3.22 19.11
C PRO A 29 8.23 -2.22 17.95
N ALA A 30 9.32 -1.44 17.86
CA ALA A 30 9.43 -0.30 16.96
C ALA A 30 9.28 -0.69 15.48
N ALA A 31 9.82 -1.83 15.04
CA ALA A 31 9.66 -2.30 13.66
C ALA A 31 8.17 -2.55 13.30
N GLY A 32 7.37 -2.99 14.27
CA GLY A 32 5.94 -3.22 14.09
C GLY A 32 5.15 -1.92 13.99
N TYR A 33 5.50 -0.91 14.80
CA TYR A 33 4.87 0.41 14.69
C TYR A 33 5.22 1.12 13.37
N VAL A 34 6.47 1.02 12.92
CA VAL A 34 6.88 1.55 11.60
C VAL A 34 6.09 0.88 10.48
N ALA A 35 5.95 -0.45 10.54
CA ALA A 35 5.15 -1.22 9.59
C ALA A 35 3.68 -0.80 9.58
N ALA A 36 3.06 -0.72 10.77
CA ALA A 36 1.66 -0.34 10.90
C ALA A 36 1.41 1.10 10.43
N ALA A 37 2.31 2.03 10.76
CA ALA A 37 2.20 3.43 10.34
C ALA A 37 2.26 3.59 8.81
N ALA A 38 3.10 2.81 8.13
CA ALA A 38 3.17 2.79 6.67
C ALA A 38 1.82 2.36 6.03
N VAL A 39 1.24 1.28 6.53
CA VAL A 39 -0.07 0.80 6.03
C VAL A 39 -1.20 1.77 6.40
N PHE A 40 -1.15 2.38 7.58
CA PHE A 40 -2.12 3.40 7.98
C PHE A 40 -2.06 4.66 7.10
N ALA A 41 -0.86 5.13 6.75
CA ALA A 41 -0.70 6.24 5.81
C ALA A 41 -1.32 5.92 4.45
N SER A 42 -1.15 4.67 3.98
CA SER A 42 -1.82 4.17 2.76
C SER A 42 -3.34 4.24 2.90
N PHE A 43 -3.89 3.77 4.02
CA PHE A 43 -5.32 3.79 4.28
C PHE A 43 -5.90 5.20 4.25
N VAL A 44 -5.22 6.19 4.86
CA VAL A 44 -5.65 7.59 4.85
C VAL A 44 -5.72 8.14 3.42
N VAL A 45 -4.72 7.85 2.59
CA VAL A 45 -4.73 8.27 1.18
C VAL A 45 -5.85 7.56 0.41
N THR A 46 -6.05 6.26 0.61
CA THR A 46 -7.13 5.51 -0.05
C THR A 46 -8.51 6.05 0.31
N VAL A 47 -8.74 6.43 1.57
CA VAL A 47 -9.99 7.07 2.00
C VAL A 47 -10.19 8.42 1.31
N GLY A 48 -9.14 9.23 1.17
CA GLY A 48 -9.20 10.48 0.42
C GLY A 48 -9.53 10.28 -1.07
N VAL A 49 -8.89 9.30 -1.71
CA VAL A 49 -9.18 8.89 -3.11
C VAL A 49 -10.61 8.42 -3.27
N PHE A 50 -11.14 7.67 -2.30
CA PHE A 50 -12.53 7.20 -2.31
C PHE A 50 -13.54 8.36 -2.28
N PHE A 51 -13.34 9.36 -1.41
CA PHE A 51 -14.22 10.53 -1.37
C PHE A 51 -14.14 11.38 -2.64
N ASP A 52 -12.95 11.51 -3.23
CA ASP A 52 -12.79 12.19 -4.52
C ASP A 52 -13.55 11.46 -5.63
N LEU A 53 -13.48 10.12 -5.70
CA LEU A 53 -14.25 9.34 -6.67
C LEU A 53 -15.76 9.51 -6.48
N LEU A 54 -16.26 9.57 -5.25
CA LEU A 54 -17.68 9.82 -4.98
C LEU A 54 -18.15 11.19 -5.46
N SER A 55 -17.26 12.18 -5.53
CA SER A 55 -17.57 13.52 -6.05
C SER A 55 -17.68 13.59 -7.58
N ILE A 56 -17.24 12.53 -8.28
CA ILE A 56 -17.32 12.41 -9.73
C ILE A 56 -18.65 11.73 -10.13
N ASP A 57 -19.24 12.23 -11.21
CA ASP A 57 -20.43 11.63 -11.84
C ASP A 57 -20.24 10.14 -12.12
N GLU A 58 -21.28 9.34 -11.86
CA GLU A 58 -21.21 7.87 -11.92
C GLU A 58 -20.71 7.34 -13.26
N HIS A 59 -21.00 8.03 -14.37
CA HIS A 59 -20.59 7.60 -15.71
C HIS A 59 -19.10 7.84 -16.02
N HIS A 60 -18.40 8.67 -15.24
CA HIS A 60 -16.98 9.02 -15.46
C HIS A 60 -16.13 8.74 -14.22
N ARG A 61 -16.60 7.89 -13.30
CA ARG A 61 -15.93 7.57 -12.03
C ARG A 61 -14.74 6.63 -12.24
N SER A 62 -13.78 7.01 -13.08
CA SER A 62 -12.51 6.30 -13.27
C SER A 62 -11.39 7.28 -13.57
N HIS A 63 -10.20 6.99 -13.04
CA HIS A 63 -9.01 7.82 -13.24
C HIS A 63 -7.79 6.94 -13.44
N VAL A 64 -7.02 7.17 -14.51
CA VAL A 64 -5.79 6.41 -14.80
C VAL A 64 -4.59 7.30 -14.55
N VAL A 65 -3.70 6.86 -13.66
CA VAL A 65 -2.42 7.53 -13.38
C VAL A 65 -1.30 6.72 -14.04
N THR A 66 -0.77 7.23 -15.15
CA THR A 66 0.38 6.59 -15.82
C THR A 66 1.68 7.03 -15.13
N LEU A 67 2.46 6.08 -14.63
CA LEU A 67 3.73 6.36 -13.95
C LEU A 67 4.86 6.51 -14.98
N PHE A 68 5.04 5.51 -15.84
CA PHE A 68 6.01 5.50 -16.94
C PHE A 68 5.68 4.39 -17.94
N GLN A 69 6.25 4.48 -19.15
CA GLN A 69 6.14 3.42 -20.15
C GLN A 69 7.12 2.29 -19.80
N TRP A 70 6.61 1.08 -19.55
CA TRP A 70 7.43 -0.06 -19.17
C TRP A 70 8.08 -0.73 -20.39
N VAL A 71 7.31 -0.95 -21.46
CA VAL A 71 7.80 -1.58 -22.69
C VAL A 71 7.28 -0.78 -23.91
N PRO A 72 8.10 0.15 -24.44
CA PRO A 72 7.73 0.95 -25.62
C PRO A 72 8.33 0.33 -26.91
N VAL A 73 7.75 -0.75 -27.42
CA VAL A 73 8.26 -1.46 -28.61
C VAL A 73 7.26 -1.39 -29.74
N SER A 74 7.53 -0.52 -30.73
CA SER A 74 6.71 -0.34 -31.95
C SER A 74 5.20 -0.37 -31.68
N SER A 75 4.52 -1.48 -32.00
CA SER A 75 3.08 -1.68 -31.82
C SER A 75 2.66 -2.13 -30.41
N LEU A 76 3.59 -2.61 -29.58
CA LEU A 76 3.36 -3.00 -28.20
C LEU A 76 3.80 -1.85 -27.27
N GLN A 77 2.83 -1.15 -26.70
CA GLN A 77 3.02 -0.12 -25.68
C GLN A 77 2.45 -0.66 -24.37
N ILE A 78 3.31 -1.05 -23.44
CA ILE A 78 2.90 -1.47 -22.09
C ILE A 78 3.25 -0.36 -21.12
N ASP A 79 2.22 0.27 -20.56
CA ASP A 79 2.38 1.31 -19.55
C ASP A 79 2.31 0.73 -18.14
N MET A 80 3.16 1.23 -17.25
CA MET A 80 2.97 1.05 -15.82
C MET A 80 2.04 2.15 -15.33
N ALA A 81 0.76 1.82 -15.19
CA ALA A 81 -0.29 2.74 -14.77
C ALA A 81 -1.13 2.16 -13.63
N LEU A 82 -1.71 3.05 -12.83
CA LEU A 82 -2.64 2.72 -11.75
C LEU A 82 -4.04 3.19 -12.14
N LEU A 83 -5.00 2.28 -12.15
CA LEU A 83 -6.40 2.57 -12.39
C LEU A 83 -7.11 2.76 -11.05
N ALA A 84 -7.68 3.94 -10.83
CA ALA A 84 -8.56 4.23 -9.72
C ALA A 84 -10.01 4.25 -10.22
N ASP A 85 -10.71 3.15 -10.00
CA ASP A 85 -12.15 3.00 -10.24
C ASP A 85 -12.87 2.56 -8.94
N PRO A 86 -14.21 2.44 -8.90
CA PRO A 86 -14.93 2.10 -7.68
C PRO A 86 -14.57 0.71 -7.14
N LEU A 87 -14.25 -0.25 -8.01
CA LEU A 87 -13.92 -1.61 -7.62
C LEU A 87 -12.52 -1.66 -7.01
N SER A 88 -11.51 -1.15 -7.73
CA SER A 88 -10.12 -1.12 -7.27
C SER A 88 -9.96 -0.31 -5.99
N VAL A 89 -10.61 0.85 -5.87
CA VAL A 89 -10.52 1.65 -4.64
C VAL A 89 -11.23 0.99 -3.47
N THR A 90 -12.37 0.34 -3.70
CA THR A 90 -13.01 -0.47 -2.64
C THR A 90 -12.09 -1.58 -2.17
N MET A 91 -11.47 -2.33 -3.09
CA MET A 91 -10.52 -3.39 -2.74
C MET A 91 -9.28 -2.82 -2.02
N ALA A 92 -8.76 -1.66 -2.44
CA ALA A 92 -7.67 -0.99 -1.76
C ALA A 92 -8.04 -0.57 -0.32
N LEU A 93 -9.29 -0.16 -0.06
CA LEU A 93 -9.77 0.13 1.31
C LEU A 93 -9.75 -1.13 2.18
N PHE A 94 -10.17 -2.27 1.64
CA PHE A 94 -10.09 -3.56 2.36
C PHE A 94 -8.63 -3.94 2.64
N VAL A 95 -7.76 -3.88 1.64
CA VAL A 95 -6.34 -4.23 1.77
C VAL A 95 -5.64 -3.34 2.79
N THR A 96 -5.81 -2.02 2.70
CA THR A 96 -5.15 -1.08 3.62
C THR A 96 -5.79 -1.05 5.00
N GLY A 97 -7.12 -1.08 5.10
CA GLY A 97 -7.86 -1.04 6.35
C GLY A 97 -7.71 -2.32 7.17
N ILE A 98 -8.08 -3.47 6.60
CA ILE A 98 -7.90 -4.77 7.28
C ILE A 98 -6.41 -5.08 7.44
N GLY A 99 -5.58 -4.74 6.45
CA GLY A 99 -4.13 -4.87 6.55
C GLY A 99 -3.56 -4.11 7.74
N PHE A 100 -4.01 -2.88 8.01
CA PHE A 100 -3.60 -2.12 9.19
C PHE A 100 -4.02 -2.80 10.50
N LEU A 101 -5.26 -3.30 10.59
CA LEU A 101 -5.72 -4.02 11.78
C LEU A 101 -4.90 -5.30 12.02
N ILE A 102 -4.57 -6.04 10.95
CA ILE A 102 -3.68 -7.21 11.03
C ILE A 102 -2.30 -6.79 11.54
N HIS A 103 -1.75 -5.65 11.09
CA HIS A 103 -0.47 -5.15 11.61
C HIS A 103 -0.54 -4.86 13.11
N LEU A 104 -1.57 -4.15 13.58
CA LEU A 104 -1.74 -3.86 15.00
C LEU A 104 -1.86 -5.11 15.85
N PHE A 105 -2.67 -6.07 15.40
CA PHE A 105 -2.82 -7.37 16.06
C PHE A 105 -1.48 -8.12 16.11
N ALA A 106 -0.75 -8.14 15.00
CA ALA A 106 0.50 -8.86 14.89
C ALA A 106 1.62 -8.33 15.80
N ILE A 107 1.56 -7.05 16.22
CA ILE A 107 2.54 -6.48 17.15
C ILE A 107 2.47 -7.22 18.49
N GLY A 108 1.27 -7.44 19.02
CA GLY A 108 1.08 -8.21 20.24
C GLY A 108 1.26 -9.71 20.05
N TYR A 109 0.77 -10.25 18.92
CA TYR A 109 0.84 -11.68 18.63
C TYR A 109 2.28 -12.20 18.49
N MET A 110 3.17 -11.40 17.89
CA MET A 110 4.58 -11.78 17.66
C MET A 110 5.50 -11.42 18.84
N HIS A 111 4.95 -11.01 19.99
CA HIS A 111 5.74 -10.57 21.13
C HIS A 111 6.75 -11.63 21.59
N GLY A 112 8.03 -11.26 21.65
CA GLY A 112 9.12 -12.16 22.05
C GLY A 112 9.62 -13.09 20.95
N ASP A 113 9.11 -13.00 19.72
CA ASP A 113 9.63 -13.79 18.60
C ASP A 113 10.98 -13.22 18.09
N PRO A 114 12.03 -14.04 17.98
CA PRO A 114 13.35 -13.58 17.53
C PRO A 114 13.38 -13.05 16.08
N LYS A 115 12.34 -13.33 15.29
CA LYS A 115 12.18 -12.89 13.89
C LYS A 115 11.13 -11.79 13.74
N PHE A 116 10.75 -11.09 14.83
CA PHE A 116 9.75 -10.01 14.84
C PHE A 116 9.87 -9.04 13.65
N SER A 117 11.04 -8.40 13.47
CA SER A 117 11.24 -7.44 12.37
C SER A 117 11.15 -8.07 10.98
N LYS A 118 11.55 -9.35 10.84
CA LYS A 118 11.47 -10.08 9.56
C LYS A 118 10.02 -10.38 9.18
N PHE A 119 9.17 -10.66 10.16
CA PHE A 119 7.74 -10.83 9.94
C PHE A 119 7.11 -9.55 9.38
N PHE A 120 7.35 -8.40 10.01
CA PHE A 120 6.80 -7.11 9.57
C PHE A 120 7.36 -6.61 8.24
N LEU A 121 8.59 -7.01 7.91
CA LEU A 121 9.17 -6.80 6.58
C LEU A 121 8.33 -7.51 5.51
N TYR A 122 8.04 -8.80 5.68
CA TYR A 122 7.22 -9.53 4.71
C TYR A 122 5.76 -9.08 4.70
N LEU A 123 5.23 -8.67 5.86
CA LEU A 123 3.86 -8.20 5.94
C LEU A 123 3.65 -6.91 5.13
N ASN A 124 4.61 -5.97 5.16
CA ASN A 124 4.57 -4.79 4.27
C ASN A 124 4.73 -5.16 2.80
N LEU A 125 5.64 -6.09 2.49
CA LEU A 125 5.84 -6.55 1.12
C LEU A 125 4.58 -7.23 0.54
N PHE A 126 3.85 -7.95 1.39
CA PHE A 126 2.57 -8.55 1.04
C PHE A 126 1.52 -7.47 0.73
N VAL A 127 1.38 -6.45 1.60
CA VAL A 127 0.46 -5.33 1.35
C VAL A 127 0.83 -4.59 0.07
N LEU A 128 2.11 -4.30 -0.16
CA LEU A 128 2.58 -3.71 -1.42
C LEU A 128 2.15 -4.55 -2.63
N SER A 129 2.43 -5.85 -2.60
CA SER A 129 2.11 -6.75 -3.72
C SER A 129 0.60 -6.81 -3.98
N MET A 130 -0.21 -6.82 -2.93
CA MET A 130 -1.66 -6.78 -3.05
C MET A 130 -2.17 -5.46 -3.63
N LEU A 131 -1.57 -4.32 -3.26
CA LEU A 131 -1.94 -3.02 -3.79
C LEU A 131 -1.50 -2.81 -5.24
N MET A 132 -0.44 -3.48 -5.69
CA MET A 132 -0.03 -3.48 -7.10
C MET A 132 -0.91 -4.40 -7.96
N LEU A 133 -1.59 -5.37 -7.35
CA LEU A 133 -2.48 -6.31 -8.04
C LEU A 133 -3.88 -5.73 -8.30
N VAL A 134 -4.33 -4.83 -7.41
CA VAL A 134 -5.69 -4.24 -7.38
C VAL A 134 -5.70 -2.92 -8.17
#